data_AF-I3X1G7-F1
#
_entry.id   AF-I3X1G7-F1
#
_cell.length_a   1.000
_cell.length_b   1.000
_cell.length_c   1.000
_cell.angle_alpha   90.00
_cell.angle_beta   90.00
_cell.angle_gamma   90.00
#
_symmetry.space_group_name_H-M   'P 1'
#
loop_
_entity.id
_entity.type
_entity.pdbx_description
1 polymer ?
#
loop_
_entity_poly.entity_id
_entity_poly.type
_entity_poly.pdbx_seq_one_letter_code
_entity_poly.pdbx_strand_id
1 'polypeptide(L)' 'MEVDLLHSIFEQILEERGVDSSGEKANEIAARLISVYQSGVRDVEMLKKLCIRPKD' A
#
# COMPACT_ATOMS: atom_id res chain seq x y z
N MET A 1 -4.01 -0.68 -15.82
CA MET A 1 -2.71 0.03 -15.91
C MET A 1 -1.91 -0.26 -14.64
N GLU A 2 -0.62 0.12 -14.53
CA GLU A 2 0.15 -0.08 -13.27
C GLU A 2 -0.53 0.58 -12.05
N VAL A 3 -1.28 1.66 -12.30
CA VAL A 3 -2.11 2.36 -11.31
C VAL A 3 -3.27 1.50 -10.78
N ASP A 4 -3.94 0.70 -11.61
CA ASP A 4 -5.02 -0.20 -11.16
C ASP A 4 -4.50 -1.27 -10.20
N LEU A 5 -3.33 -1.83 -10.50
CA LEU A 5 -2.71 -2.84 -9.64
C LEU A 5 -2.41 -2.23 -8.26
N LEU A 6 -1.79 -1.06 -8.23
CA LEU A 6 -1.51 -0.35 -6.98
C LEU A 6 -2.79 0.01 -6.24
N HIS A 7 -3.85 0.42 -6.95
CA HIS A 7 -5.15 0.72 -6.35
C HIS A 7 -5.77 -0.53 -5.70
N SER A 8 -5.78 -1.67 -6.40
CA SER A 8 -6.30 -2.92 -5.86
C SER A 8 -5.52 -3.41 -4.63
N ILE A 9 -4.19 -3.25 -4.64
CA ILE A 9 -3.36 -3.60 -3.48
C ILE A 9 -3.64 -2.65 -2.31
N PHE A 10 -3.78 -1.36 -2.59
CA PHE A 10 -4.10 -0.35 -1.61
C PHE A 10 -5.43 -0.64 -0.92
N GLU A 11 -6.49 -0.89 -1.67
CA GLU A 11 -7.81 -1.25 -1.12
C GLU A 11 -7.75 -2.51 -0.26
N GLN A 12 -7.02 -3.54 -0.69
CA GLN A 12 -6.83 -4.74 0.14
C GLN A 12 -6.11 -4.43 1.46
N ILE A 13 -5.09 -3.56 1.45
CA ILE A 13 -4.39 -3.17 2.69
C ILE A 13 -5.33 -2.39 3.62
N LEU A 14 -6.16 -1.51 3.06
CA LEU A 14 -7.15 -0.75 3.83
C LEU A 14 -8.18 -1.69 4.47
N GLU A 15 -8.71 -2.64 3.70
CA GLU A 15 -9.66 -3.64 4.18
C GLU A 15 -9.05 -4.53 5.27
N GLU A 16 -7.84 -5.06 5.05
CA GLU A 16 -7.13 -5.87 6.05
C GLU A 16 -6.83 -5.11 7.35
N ARG A 17 -6.67 -3.78 7.28
CA ARG A 17 -6.43 -2.93 8.45
C ARG A 17 -7.67 -2.30 9.04
N GLY A 18 -8.84 -2.43 8.40
CA GLY A 18 -10.03 -1.67 8.76
C GLY A 18 -9.80 -0.16 8.75
N VAL A 19 -8.99 0.34 7.82
CA VAL A 19 -8.69 1.77 7.67
C VAL A 19 -9.56 2.33 6.56
N ASP A 20 -10.28 3.40 6.86
CA ASP A 20 -11.02 4.15 5.85
C ASP A 20 -10.08 4.71 4.77
N SER A 21 -10.49 4.62 3.52
CA SER A 21 -9.75 5.17 2.37
C SER A 21 -9.61 6.70 2.42
N SER A 22 -10.40 7.36 3.27
CA SER A 22 -10.37 8.79 3.51
C SER A 22 -9.74 9.07 4.88
N GLY A 23 -8.43 9.29 4.89
CA GLY A 23 -7.72 9.64 6.12
C GLY A 23 -6.22 9.74 5.94
N GLU A 24 -5.55 10.33 6.92
CA GLU A 24 -4.08 10.48 6.93
C GLU A 24 -3.38 9.12 6.84
N LYS A 25 -3.89 8.11 7.55
CA LYS A 25 -3.41 6.71 7.44
C LYS A 25 -3.50 6.15 6.03
N ALA A 26 -4.58 6.41 5.32
CA ALA A 26 -4.75 5.94 3.95
C ALA A 26 -3.73 6.62 3.02
N ASN A 27 -3.51 7.92 3.21
CA ASN A 27 -2.51 8.65 2.45
C ASN A 27 -1.08 8.16 2.74
N GLU A 28 -0.75 7.84 4.00
CA GLU A 28 0.53 7.23 4.36
C GLU A 28 0.74 5.86 3.70
N ILE A 29 -0.29 5.00 3.72
CA ILE A 29 -0.24 3.68 3.08
C ILE A 29 -0.04 3.83 1.56
N ALA A 30 -0.77 4.74 0.91
CA ALA A 30 -0.64 4.99 -0.52
C ALA A 30 0.76 5.50 -0.89
N ALA A 31 1.26 6.50 -0.15
CA ALA A 31 2.60 7.04 -0.36
C ALA A 31 3.69 5.97 -0.20
N ARG A 32 3.54 5.09 0.80
CA ARG A 32 4.47 4.00 1.07
C ARG A 32 4.40 2.93 -0.02
N LEU A 33 3.21 2.59 -0.51
CA LEU A 33 3.01 1.66 -1.62
C LEU A 33 3.68 2.14 -2.90
N ILE A 34 3.50 3.42 -3.22
CA ILE A 34 4.16 4.06 -4.38
C ILE A 34 5.68 4.03 -4.21
N SER A 35 6.20 4.38 -3.03
CA SER A 35 7.64 4.40 -2.77
C SER A 35 8.27 3.00 -2.89
N VAL A 36 7.62 1.96 -2.37
CA VAL A 36 8.09 0.57 -2.49
C VAL A 36 8.05 0.11 -3.96
N TYR A 37 6.99 0.47 -4.69
CA TYR A 37 6.87 0.15 -6.10
C TYR A 37 7.95 0.82 -6.95
N GLN A 38 8.22 2.10 -6.70
CA GLN A 38 9.30 2.85 -7.36
C GLN A 38 10.69 2.32 -7.04
N SER A 39 10.87 1.63 -5.91
CA SER A 39 12.12 0.93 -5.59
C SER A 39 12.36 -0.33 -6.43
N GLY A 40 11.42 -0.70 -7.31
CA GLY A 40 11.51 -1.86 -8.20
C GLY A 40 10.82 -3.12 -7.68
N VAL A 41 10.13 -3.04 -6.53
CA VAL A 41 9.34 -4.16 -6.01
C VAL A 41 8.03 -4.25 -6.80
N ARG A 42 7.84 -5.36 -7.50
CA ARG A 42 6.59 -5.66 -8.24
C ARG A 42 5.79 -6.81 -7.65
N ASP A 43 6.33 -7.45 -6.62
CA ASP A 43 5.68 -8.55 -5.92
C ASP A 43 4.59 -8.01 -4.99
N VAL A 44 3.37 -8.51 -5.17
CA VAL A 44 2.16 -8.03 -4.47
C VAL A 44 2.23 -8.32 -2.97
N GLU A 45 2.67 -9.51 -2.59
CA GLU A 45 2.81 -9.89 -1.18
C GLU A 45 3.89 -9.04 -0.51
N MET A 46 4.98 -8.79 -1.22
CA MET A 46 6.08 -7.96 -0.73
C MET A 46 5.66 -6.48 -0.58
N LEU A 47 4.92 -5.94 -1.57
CA LEU A 47 4.35 -4.59 -1.53
C LEU A 47 3.45 -4.41 -0.31
N LYS A 48 2.51 -5.34 -0.10
CA LYS A 48 1.68 -5.37 1.11
C LYS A 48 2.58 -5.35 2.34
N LYS A 49 3.42 -6.37 2.52
CA LYS A 49 4.23 -6.56 3.73
C LYS A 49 5.09 -5.32 4.07
N LEU A 50 5.64 -4.64 3.07
CA LEU A 50 6.46 -3.43 3.25
C LEU A 50 5.64 -2.18 3.59
N CYS A 51 4.39 -2.08 3.09
CA CYS A 51 3.47 -0.99 3.44
C CYS A 51 2.94 -1.10 4.87
N ILE A 52 2.73 -2.33 5.36
CA ILE A 52 2.17 -2.58 6.69
C ILE A 52 3.21 -2.69 7.82
N ARG A 53 4.51 -2.84 7.54
CA ARG A 53 5.52 -2.93 8.61
C ARG A 53 5.55 -1.65 9.46
N PRO A 54 5.37 -1.74 10.79
CA PRO A 54 5.63 -0.61 11.68
C PRO A 54 7.12 -0.24 11.55
N LYS A 55 7.39 1.06 11.57
CA LYS A 55 8.73 1.57 11.81
C LYS A 55 8.96 1.30 13.30
N ASP A 56 9.73 0.27 13.60
CA ASP A 56 10.23 0.00 14.96
C ASP A 56 11.04 1.23 15.44
#